data_AF-A0A2W7IJI7-F1
#
_entry.id   AF-A0A2W7IJI7-F1
#
_cell.length_a   1.000
_cell.length_b   1.000
_cell.length_c   1.000
_cell.angle_alpha   90.00
_cell.angle_beta   90.00
_cell.angle_gamma   90.00
#
_symmetry.space_group_name_H-M   'P 1'
#
loop_
_entity.id
_entity.type
_entity.pdbx_description
1 polymer ?
#
loop_
_entity_poly.entity_id
_entity_poly.type
_entity_poly.pdbx_seq_one_letter_code
_entity_poly.pdbx_strand_id
1 'polypeptide(L)' 'MSQNPNPIPLPGPSPAIALFLDETMAAAAIARAGATLLCPAGPGIVLLRPEPGLPLRLYEAGAVLVIG' A
#
# COMPACT_ATOMS: atom_id res chain seq x y z
N MET A 1 13.03 33.70 -25.59
CA MET A 1 12.51 33.47 -24.23
C MET A 1 12.27 31.97 -24.08
N SER A 2 13.27 31.22 -23.58
CA SER A 2 13.11 29.77 -23.33
C SER A 2 12.28 29.58 -22.06
N GLN A 3 11.07 29.05 -22.20
CA GLN A 3 10.30 28.58 -21.05
C GLN A 3 11.07 27.41 -20.43
N ASN A 4 11.53 27.61 -19.19
CA ASN A 4 12.06 26.54 -18.36
C ASN A 4 10.88 25.57 -18.10
N PRO A 5 10.97 24.27 -18.43
CA PRO A 5 9.87 23.35 -18.15
C PRO A 5 9.62 23.34 -16.65
N ASN A 6 8.39 23.66 -16.24
CA ASN A 6 7.97 23.52 -14.85
C ASN A 6 8.31 22.09 -14.37
N PRO A 7 8.90 21.93 -13.17
CA PRO A 7 9.12 20.60 -12.63
C PRO A 7 7.78 19.88 -12.54
N ILE A 8 7.72 18.69 -13.14
CA ILE A 8 6.55 17.80 -13.05
C ILE A 8 6.36 17.51 -11.56
N PRO A 9 5.17 17.76 -10.97
CA PRO A 9 4.89 17.35 -9.61
C PRO A 9 5.13 15.84 -9.53
N LEU A 10 6.13 15.42 -8.77
CA LEU A 10 6.33 14.00 -8.49
C LEU A 10 5.05 13.50 -7.82
N PRO A 11 4.50 12.35 -8.24
CA PRO A 11 3.38 11.75 -7.52
C PRO A 11 3.81 11.55 -6.06
N GLY A 12 2.85 11.67 -5.14
CA GLY A 12 3.08 11.49 -3.71
C GLY A 12 3.74 10.14 -3.37
N PRO A 13 3.98 9.84 -2.08
CA PRO A 13 4.63 8.59 -1.69
C PRO A 13 3.98 7.39 -2.38
N SER A 14 4.82 6.48 -2.88
CA SER A 14 4.39 5.28 -3.61
C SER A 14 3.38 4.48 -2.76
N PRO A 15 2.30 3.95 -3.36
CA PRO A 15 1.36 3.13 -2.62
C PRO A 15 2.04 1.86 -2.09
N ALA A 16 1.65 1.44 -0.90
CA ALA A 16 2.07 0.14 -0.37
C ALA A 16 1.17 -0.96 -0.98
N ILE A 17 1.77 -1.99 -1.54
CA ILE A 17 1.08 -3.14 -2.12
C ILE A 17 1.40 -4.35 -1.25
N ALA A 18 0.39 -5.09 -0.80
CA ALA A 18 0.59 -6.32 -0.06
C ALA A 18 -0.18 -7.50 -0.66
N LEU A 19 0.45 -8.67 -0.60
CA LEU A 19 -0.09 -9.96 -1.03
C LEU A 19 -0.42 -10.83 0.18
N PHE A 20 -1.58 -11.46 0.14
CA PHE A 20 -2.12 -12.40 1.12
C PHE A 20 -2.61 -13.65 0.41
N LEU A 21 -2.67 -14.77 1.14
CA LEU A 21 -3.09 -16.04 0.57
C LEU A 21 -4.57 -16.04 0.17
N ASP A 22 -5.39 -15.29 0.90
CA ASP A 22 -6.81 -15.14 0.62
C ASP A 22 -7.36 -13.79 1.10
N GLU A 23 -8.61 -13.51 0.74
CA GLU A 23 -9.32 -12.28 1.08
C GLU A 23 -9.59 -12.13 2.58
N THR A 24 -9.82 -13.23 3.30
CA THR A 24 -10.08 -13.19 4.74
C THR A 24 -8.84 -12.75 5.50
N MET A 25 -7.67 -13.26 5.11
CA MET A 25 -6.38 -12.83 5.64
C MET A 25 -6.11 -11.36 5.31
N ALA A 26 -6.38 -10.94 4.08
CA ALA A 26 -6.21 -9.54 3.67
C ALA A 26 -7.08 -8.59 4.53
N ALA A 27 -8.36 -8.91 4.70
CA ALA A 27 -9.29 -8.11 5.50
C ALA A 27 -8.86 -8.03 6.98
N ALA A 28 -8.48 -9.18 7.57
CA ALA A 28 -7.99 -9.23 8.94
C ALA A 28 -6.68 -8.42 9.11
N ALA A 29 -5.79 -8.49 8.13
CA ALA A 29 -4.52 -7.78 8.16
C ALA A 29 -4.68 -6.26 8.04
N ILE A 30 -5.58 -5.79 7.16
CA ILE A 30 -5.92 -4.37 7.04
C ILE A 30 -6.42 -3.82 8.38
N ALA A 31 -7.37 -4.53 9.01
CA ALA A 31 -7.92 -4.13 10.30
C ALA A 31 -6.86 -4.10 11.41
N ARG A 32 -6.00 -5.13 11.49
CA ARG A 32 -4.92 -5.22 12.50
C ARG A 32 -3.83 -4.17 12.30
N ALA A 33 -3.44 -3.91 11.05
CA ALA A 33 -2.40 -2.94 10.73
C ALA A 33 -2.90 -1.49 10.83
N GLY A 34 -4.21 -1.27 10.91
CA GLY A 34 -4.81 0.07 10.85
C GLY A 34 -4.58 0.74 9.49
N ALA A 35 -4.53 -0.05 8.42
CA ALA A 35 -4.15 0.42 7.10
C ALA A 35 -5.35 1.06 6.35
N THR A 36 -5.08 2.10 5.56
CA THR A 36 -6.09 2.73 4.71
C THR A 36 -6.02 2.18 3.29
N LEU A 37 -7.11 1.59 2.80
CA LEU A 37 -7.22 1.15 1.40
C LEU A 37 -7.29 2.33 0.44
N LEU A 38 -6.52 2.27 -0.65
CA LEU A 38 -6.62 3.21 -1.77
C LEU A 38 -7.64 2.75 -2.82
N CYS A 39 -7.75 1.44 -3.02
CA CYS A 39 -8.67 0.81 -3.96
C CYS A 39 -9.31 -0.42 -3.30
N PRO A 40 -10.49 -0.87 -3.77
CA PRO A 40 -11.06 -2.15 -3.37
C PRO A 40 -10.05 -3.28 -3.58
N ALA A 41 -9.86 -4.12 -2.57
CA ALA A 41 -8.94 -5.25 -2.64
C ALA A 41 -9.41 -6.27 -3.69
N GLY A 42 -8.48 -6.74 -4.54
CA GLY A 42 -8.69 -7.99 -5.26
C GLY A 42 -8.49 -9.17 -4.30
N PRO A 43 -8.85 -10.41 -4.68
CA PRO A 43 -8.64 -11.56 -3.81
C PRO A 43 -7.15 -11.70 -3.47
N GLY A 44 -6.80 -11.43 -2.21
CA GLY A 44 -5.43 -11.50 -1.69
C GLY A 44 -4.49 -10.35 -2.09
N ILE A 45 -4.92 -9.33 -2.84
CA ILE A 45 -4.06 -8.19 -3.24
C ILE A 45 -4.67 -6.87 -2.75
N VAL A 46 -3.90 -6.12 -1.96
CA VAL A 46 -4.35 -4.85 -1.38
C VAL A 46 -3.43 -3.69 -1.77
N LEU A 47 -4.03 -2.54 -2.09
CA LEU A 47 -3.33 -1.29 -2.32
C LEU A 47 -3.64 -0.34 -1.17
N LEU A 48 -2.62 0.13 -0.49
CA LEU A 48 -2.71 0.84 0.78
C LEU A 48 -2.01 2.19 0.70
N ARG A 49 -2.56 3.14 1.45
CA ARG A 49 -1.93 4.44 1.65
C ARG A 49 -0.60 4.21 2.36
N PRO A 50 0.51 4.76 1.85
CA PRO A 50 1.80 4.60 2.50
C PRO A 50 1.80 5.31 3.84
N GLU A 51 2.26 4.59 4.86
CA GLU A 51 2.46 5.10 6.22
C GLU A 51 3.77 4.57 6.79
N PRO A 52 4.45 5.33 7.67
CA PRO A 52 5.61 4.84 8.39
C PRO A 52 5.32 3.53 9.12
N GLY A 53 6.21 2.56 8.98
CA GLY A 53 6.10 1.25 9.64
C GLY A 53 4.97 0.36 9.12
N LEU A 54 4.21 0.78 8.10
CA LEU A 54 3.16 -0.05 7.50
C LEU A 54 3.69 -1.40 6.96
N PRO A 55 4.84 -1.47 6.26
CA PRO A 55 5.33 -2.75 5.77
C PRO A 55 5.58 -3.79 6.88
N LEU A 56 6.19 -3.37 7.99
CA LEU A 56 6.43 -4.25 9.14
C LEU A 56 5.12 -4.73 9.75
N ARG A 57 4.16 -3.82 9.98
CA ARG A 57 2.82 -4.16 10.50
C ARG A 57 2.09 -5.16 9.60
N LEU A 58 2.24 -5.04 8.28
CA LEU A 58 1.63 -5.96 7.31
C LEU A 58 2.28 -7.35 7.34
N TYR A 59 3.60 -7.44 7.46
CA TYR A 59 4.28 -8.73 7.64
C TYR A 59 3.89 -9.40 8.97
N GLU A 60 3.84 -8.66 10.08
CA GLU A 60 3.34 -9.17 11.38
C GLU A 60 1.87 -9.59 11.34
N ALA A 61 1.10 -9.00 10.40
CA ALA A 61 -0.28 -9.36 10.14
C ALA A 61 -0.46 -10.58 9.21
N GLY A 62 0.63 -11.10 8.64
CA GLY A 62 0.63 -12.31 7.79
C GLY A 62 0.71 -12.05 6.29
N ALA A 63 1.17 -10.87 5.86
CA ALA A 63 1.46 -10.61 4.46
C ALA A 63 2.58 -11.54 3.94
N VAL A 64 2.39 -12.08 2.74
CA VAL A 64 3.39 -12.90 2.05
C VAL A 64 4.45 -12.01 1.40
N LEU A 65 4.03 -10.85 0.88
CA LEU A 65 4.88 -9.87 0.23
C LEU A 65 4.34 -8.47 0.50
N VAL A 66 5.23 -7.53 0.73
CA VAL A 66 4.92 -6.09 0.79
C VAL A 66 5.92 -5.31 -0.04
N ILE A 67 5.44 -4.41 -0.90
CA ILE A 67 6.21 -3.49 -1.73
C ILE A 67 5.73 -2.07 -1.42
N GLY A 68 6.64 -1.12 -1.19
CA GLY A 68 6.31 0.29 -0.91
C GLY A 68 7.53 1.19 -1.00
#